data_AF-A0A527UVL0-F1
#
_entry.id   AF-A0A527UVL0-F1
#
_cell.length_a   1.000
_cell.length_b   1.000
_cell.length_c   1.000
_cell.angle_alpha   90.00
_cell.angle_beta   90.00
_cell.angle_gamma   90.00
#
_symmetry.space_group_name_H-M   'P 1'
#
loop_
_entity.id
_entity.type
_entity.pdbx_description
1 polymer ?
#
loop_
_entity_poly.entity_id
_entity_poly.type
_entity_poly.pdbx_seq_one_letter_code
_entity_poly.pdbx_strand_id
1 'polypeptide(L)'
;IIAEVAQLEGQPLLGFRDVPVDNSSLSKAPDIAASEPVQRQVFLGRGAEIESDDDYERRLYILRKVISGRIHEETKGVDNGFYVVSMSSRTIVYKGMFLAYQVGAYYKDLTDPRFETALILVHQRFSTNTFPSWKLAHPYRMVAHNGEINTLRGNVNWMAARQASVDSELFGNDISKLWPISYEGQSDTACFDNALEFLTQGGYSLAHAMMMLIPEAWAGNKLMDQDRKAFYEYHAALMEPWDGPAAVAFTDGRQIGATLDRNGLRPARYIVTDDDRVIMASEAGVLPVPEERIVKKWRLQPGRMLLIDLEKGRIVSDEEIKSEIATRHPYKSWLANTQLILEDLKPVEPRALRRDVSLLDRQQAFGFTQEDTKLLMSPMATTGQEAVGSMGTDTPISAMSDRSKLLYTYFKQNFAQVTNPPIDPIREELVM
;
A
#
# COMPACT_ATOMS: atom_id res chain seq x y z
N ILE A 1 23.01 13.24 14.94
CA ILE A 1 21.70 13.11 14.26
C ILE A 1 20.57 12.77 15.23
N ILE A 2 20.34 11.51 15.67
CA ILE A 2 19.12 11.19 16.46
C ILE A 2 18.93 12.11 17.68
N ALA A 3 19.93 12.23 18.54
CA ALA A 3 19.86 13.07 19.74
C ALA A 3 19.64 14.56 19.42
N GLU A 4 20.31 15.04 18.36
CA GLU A 4 20.24 16.43 17.92
C GLU A 4 18.87 16.76 17.33
N VAL A 5 18.34 15.90 16.45
CA VAL A 5 17.01 16.09 15.87
C VAL A 5 15.93 15.97 16.94
N ALA A 6 16.04 15.02 17.88
CA ALA A 6 15.10 14.92 18.99
C ALA A 6 15.05 16.21 19.81
N GLN A 7 16.22 16.81 20.11
CA GLN A 7 16.29 18.09 20.80
C GLN A 7 15.67 19.24 19.99
N LEU A 8 15.96 19.33 18.68
CA LEU A 8 15.41 20.37 17.80
C LEU A 8 13.89 20.27 17.62
N GLU A 9 13.35 19.04 17.58
CA GLU A 9 11.91 18.76 17.49
C GLU A 9 11.21 18.71 18.87
N GLY A 10 11.90 19.16 19.93
CA GLY A 10 11.31 19.32 21.27
C GLY A 10 10.99 18.01 22.01
N GLN A 11 11.57 16.88 21.61
CA GLN A 11 11.38 15.57 22.25
C GLN A 11 12.55 15.25 23.20
N PRO A 12 12.32 15.14 24.52
CA PRO A 12 13.38 14.80 25.47
C PRO A 12 14.01 13.44 25.16
N LEU A 13 15.33 13.36 24.99
CA LEU A 13 16.02 12.08 24.88
C LEU A 13 16.29 11.52 26.28
N LEU A 14 15.70 10.36 26.61
CA LEU A 14 15.89 9.68 27.90
C LEU A 14 17.11 8.76 27.88
N GLY A 15 17.40 8.14 26.74
CA GLY A 15 18.60 7.31 26.58
C GLY A 15 18.55 6.35 25.40
N PHE A 16 19.64 5.61 25.24
CA PHE A 16 19.77 4.52 24.29
C PHE A 16 19.94 3.20 25.02
N ARG A 17 19.41 2.13 24.45
CA ARG A 17 19.58 0.76 24.92
C ARG A 17 19.99 -0.13 23.77
N ASP A 18 21.10 -0.84 23.92
CA ASP A 18 21.43 -1.93 23.00
C ASP A 18 20.42 -3.07 23.20
N VAL A 19 19.84 -3.55 22.09
CA VAL A 19 18.84 -4.63 22.15
C VAL A 19 19.57 -5.94 22.46
N PRO A 20 19.15 -6.70 23.48
CA PRO A 20 19.79 -7.96 23.82
C PRO A 20 19.42 -9.03 22.80
N VAL A 21 20.35 -9.30 21.87
CA VAL A 21 20.19 -10.30 20.80
C VAL A 21 21.07 -11.54 21.02
N ASP A 22 20.70 -12.66 20.39
CA ASP A 22 21.50 -13.87 20.28
C ASP A 22 21.55 -14.36 18.83
N ASN A 23 22.68 -14.12 18.16
CA ASN A 23 22.88 -14.51 16.76
C ASN A 23 23.46 -15.93 16.58
N SER A 24 23.51 -16.74 17.65
CA SER A 24 24.08 -18.09 17.58
C SER A 24 23.35 -19.00 16.59
N SER A 25 22.04 -18.80 16.42
CA SER A 25 21.19 -19.56 15.50
C SER A 25 21.18 -19.04 14.06
N LEU A 26 21.83 -17.91 13.77
CA LEU A 26 21.92 -17.36 12.41
C LEU A 26 22.95 -18.15 11.58
N SER A 27 22.77 -18.13 10.26
CA SER A 27 23.76 -18.67 9.33
C SER A 27 25.11 -18.00 9.54
N LYS A 28 26.16 -18.81 9.65
CA LYS A 28 27.55 -18.34 9.78
C LYS A 28 28.19 -17.96 8.44
N ALA A 29 27.42 -18.01 7.33
CA ALA A 29 27.88 -17.53 6.05
C ALA A 29 28.31 -16.05 6.18
N PRO A 30 29.53 -15.66 5.75
CA PRO A 30 30.08 -14.34 6.01
C PRO A 30 29.17 -13.19 5.59
N ASP A 31 28.55 -13.27 4.41
CA ASP A 31 27.68 -12.23 3.88
C ASP A 31 26.37 -12.07 4.68
N ILE A 32 25.85 -13.17 5.24
CA ILE A 32 24.63 -13.14 6.06
C ILE A 32 24.96 -12.57 7.45
N ALA A 33 26.03 -13.04 8.07
CA ALA A 33 26.47 -12.54 9.37
C ALA A 33 26.84 -11.05 9.31
N ALA A 34 27.51 -10.61 8.24
CA ALA A 34 27.88 -9.21 8.04
C ALA A 34 26.67 -8.29 7.78
N SER A 35 25.53 -8.85 7.37
CA SER A 35 24.29 -8.08 7.16
C SER A 35 23.56 -7.73 8.46
N GLU A 36 23.91 -8.36 9.58
CA GLU A 36 23.29 -8.12 10.87
C GLU A 36 23.54 -6.67 11.34
N PRO A 37 22.49 -5.86 11.57
CA PRO A 37 22.66 -4.48 12.01
C PRO A 37 22.97 -4.41 13.50
N VAL A 38 23.61 -3.32 13.91
CA VAL A 38 23.63 -2.92 15.33
C VAL A 38 22.23 -2.41 15.69
N GLN A 39 21.59 -3.07 16.65
CA GLN A 39 20.21 -2.77 17.04
C GLN A 39 20.17 -1.97 18.35
N ARG A 40 19.58 -0.78 18.27
CA ARG A 40 19.41 0.12 19.42
C ARG A 40 17.99 0.61 19.53
N GLN A 41 17.47 0.61 20.76
CA GLN A 41 16.26 1.32 21.13
C GLN A 41 16.62 2.72 21.62
N VAL A 42 15.77 3.68 21.26
CA VAL A 42 15.88 5.08 21.69
C VAL A 42 14.66 5.37 22.54
N PHE A 43 14.88 5.78 23.78
CA PHE A 43 13.81 6.19 24.66
C PHE A 43 13.63 7.70 24.56
N LEU A 44 12.45 8.09 24.09
CA LEU A 44 12.05 9.49 23.93
C LEU A 44 10.97 9.79 24.96
N GLY A 45 11.08 10.92 25.64
CA GLY A 45 10.05 11.48 26.48
C GLY A 45 9.03 12.23 25.63
N ARG A 46 7.89 12.54 26.24
CA ARG A 46 6.86 13.41 25.66
C ARG A 46 7.25 14.86 25.86
N GLY A 47 7.30 15.64 24.78
CA GLY A 47 7.49 17.10 24.83
C GLY A 47 6.40 17.79 25.65
N ALA A 48 6.71 18.92 26.27
CA ALA A 48 5.81 19.60 27.21
C ALA A 48 4.54 20.17 26.55
N GLU A 49 4.59 20.45 25.25
CA GLU A 49 3.48 21.00 24.46
C GLU A 49 2.53 19.92 23.91
N ILE A 50 2.81 18.64 24.16
CA ILE A 50 2.06 17.52 23.60
C ILE A 50 0.94 17.12 24.54
N GLU A 51 -0.29 17.43 24.15
CA GLU A 51 -1.47 17.29 25.01
C GLU A 51 -2.13 15.91 24.93
N SER A 52 -1.93 15.16 23.84
CA SER A 52 -2.58 13.88 23.60
C SER A 52 -1.62 12.82 23.06
N ASP A 53 -2.00 11.55 23.21
CA ASP A 53 -1.24 10.45 22.63
C ASP A 53 -1.21 10.52 21.11
N ASP A 54 -2.29 10.98 20.46
CA ASP A 54 -2.35 11.10 18.99
C ASP A 54 -1.42 12.22 18.49
N ASP A 55 -1.31 13.31 19.24
CA ASP A 55 -0.29 14.33 18.96
C ASP A 55 1.13 13.79 19.18
N TYR A 56 1.34 12.96 20.21
CA TYR A 56 2.64 12.34 20.43
C TYR A 56 3.05 11.42 19.29
N GLU A 57 2.16 10.54 18.83
CA GLU A 57 2.42 9.67 17.67
C GLU A 57 2.76 10.48 16.42
N ARG A 58 2.06 11.60 16.18
CA ARG A 58 2.34 12.49 15.05
C ARG A 58 3.71 13.16 15.15
N ARG A 59 4.10 13.60 16.34
CA ARG A 59 5.43 14.18 16.60
C ARG A 59 6.54 13.14 16.41
N LEU A 60 6.32 11.89 16.85
CA LEU A 60 7.25 10.78 16.61
C LEU A 60 7.36 10.44 15.11
N TYR A 61 6.25 10.49 14.37
CA TYR A 61 6.24 10.33 12.92
C TYR A 61 7.10 11.40 12.21
N ILE A 62 6.88 12.68 12.54
CA ILE A 62 7.69 13.80 12.01
C ILE A 62 9.16 13.61 12.37
N LEU A 63 9.47 13.37 13.65
CA LEU A 63 10.83 13.15 14.16
C LEU A 63 11.55 12.04 13.37
N ARG A 64 10.88 10.92 13.15
CA ARG A 64 11.43 9.80 12.36
C ARG A 64 11.72 10.21 10.92
N LYS A 65 10.83 10.99 10.29
CA LYS A 65 11.02 11.49 8.92
C LYS A 65 12.18 12.48 8.84
N VAL A 66 12.32 13.40 9.80
CA VAL A 66 13.47 14.33 9.86
C VAL A 66 14.79 13.58 10.07
N ILE A 67 14.83 12.61 11.00
CA ILE A 67 16.03 11.77 11.21
C ILE A 67 16.42 11.03 9.92
N SER A 68 15.43 10.41 9.25
CA SER A 68 15.68 9.65 8.02
C SER A 68 16.12 10.57 6.88
N GLY A 69 15.50 11.74 6.73
CA GLY A 69 15.85 12.74 5.73
C GLY A 69 17.27 13.25 5.93
N ARG A 70 17.64 13.62 7.17
CA ARG A 70 19.00 14.09 7.47
C ARG A 70 20.07 13.04 7.20
N ILE A 71 19.81 11.77 7.53
CA ILE A 71 20.75 10.68 7.22
C ILE A 71 20.84 10.46 5.71
N HIS A 72 19.72 10.53 5.00
CA HIS A 72 19.69 10.42 3.54
C HIS A 72 20.50 11.55 2.88
N GLU A 73 20.38 12.78 3.36
CA GLU A 73 21.16 13.93 2.87
C GLU A 73 22.66 13.77 3.17
N GLU A 74 23.04 13.42 4.40
CA GLU A 74 24.43 13.24 4.79
C GLU A 74 25.12 12.09 4.01
N THR A 75 24.35 11.06 3.65
CA THR A 75 24.84 9.93 2.84
C THR A 75 24.69 10.13 1.34
N LYS A 76 24.11 11.25 0.89
CA LYS A 76 23.77 11.52 -0.52
C LYS A 76 22.94 10.40 -1.15
N GLY A 77 22.04 9.81 -0.36
CA GLY A 77 21.17 8.71 -0.76
C GLY A 77 21.83 7.33 -0.86
N VAL A 78 23.12 7.20 -0.49
CA VAL A 78 23.78 5.90 -0.43
C VAL A 78 23.27 5.11 0.77
N ASP A 79 22.85 3.87 0.53
CA ASP A 79 22.40 2.96 1.58
C ASP A 79 23.52 2.65 2.56
N ASN A 80 23.42 3.17 3.78
CA ASN A 80 24.37 2.95 4.88
C ASN A 80 23.85 1.93 5.92
N GLY A 81 22.75 1.24 5.63
CA GLY A 81 22.11 0.28 6.55
C GLY A 81 21.27 0.91 7.67
N PHE A 82 21.19 2.25 7.76
CA PHE A 82 20.34 2.91 8.74
C PHE A 82 18.85 2.72 8.41
N TYR A 83 18.07 2.27 9.39
CA TYR A 83 16.63 2.12 9.25
C TYR A 83 15.92 2.20 10.60
N VAL A 84 14.90 3.06 10.70
CA VAL A 84 14.02 3.09 11.87
C VAL A 84 12.89 2.10 11.67
N VAL A 85 12.93 1.02 12.45
CA VAL A 85 11.97 -0.10 12.41
C VAL A 85 10.58 0.34 12.88
N SER A 86 10.50 0.94 14.07
CA SER A 86 9.32 1.59 14.61
C SER A 86 9.75 2.79 15.47
N MET A 87 8.87 3.78 15.61
CA MET A 87 9.06 4.91 16.52
C MET A 87 7.67 5.37 16.95
N SER A 88 7.17 4.78 18.03
CA SER A 88 5.81 4.91 18.53
C SER A 88 5.82 4.69 20.04
N SER A 89 4.85 5.27 20.73
CA SER A 89 4.53 4.99 22.14
C SER A 89 3.51 3.86 22.31
N ARG A 90 2.92 3.39 21.21
CA ARG A 90 1.87 2.35 21.17
C ARG A 90 2.37 1.02 20.63
N THR A 91 3.25 1.05 19.63
CA THR A 91 3.70 -0.15 18.93
C THR A 91 5.21 -0.27 18.91
N ILE A 92 5.70 -1.51 18.92
CA ILE A 92 7.11 -1.85 18.75
C ILE A 92 7.22 -3.04 17.81
N VAL A 93 8.18 -2.99 16.88
CA VAL A 93 8.40 -4.04 15.89
C VAL A 93 9.75 -4.69 16.10
N TYR A 94 9.74 -6.01 16.31
CA TYR A 94 10.91 -6.88 16.32
C TYR A 94 10.92 -7.69 15.03
N LYS A 95 11.91 -7.45 14.15
CA LYS A 95 11.99 -8.10 12.83
C LYS A 95 13.44 -8.33 12.41
N GLY A 96 13.67 -9.36 11.61
CA GLY A 96 15.02 -9.66 11.14
C GLY A 96 15.08 -10.74 10.06
N MET A 97 16.31 -11.10 9.70
CA MET A 97 16.62 -12.10 8.66
C MET A 97 16.88 -13.47 9.28
N PHE A 98 15.83 -14.09 9.83
CA PHE A 98 15.87 -15.41 10.42
C PHE A 98 14.58 -16.18 10.14
N LEU A 99 14.57 -17.49 10.39
CA LEU A 99 13.36 -18.31 10.26
C LEU A 99 12.36 -17.93 11.35
N ALA A 100 11.06 -18.07 11.07
CA ALA A 100 10.00 -17.59 11.97
C ALA A 100 10.12 -18.14 13.40
N TYR A 101 10.49 -19.42 13.58
CA TYR A 101 10.66 -20.02 14.91
C TYR A 101 11.87 -19.48 15.69
N GLN A 102 12.80 -18.79 15.03
CA GLN A 102 14.01 -18.25 15.64
C GLN A 102 13.80 -16.87 16.28
N VAL A 103 12.65 -16.23 16.06
CA VAL A 103 12.40 -14.86 16.56
C VAL A 103 12.58 -14.73 18.08
N GLY A 104 12.03 -15.68 18.84
CA GLY A 104 12.13 -15.69 20.30
C GLY A 104 13.50 -16.17 20.80
N ALA A 105 14.25 -16.93 20.00
CA ALA A 105 15.63 -17.29 20.31
C ALA A 105 16.58 -16.11 20.09
N TYR A 106 16.33 -15.32 19.03
CA TYR A 106 17.16 -14.19 18.66
C TYR A 106 16.92 -12.98 19.58
N TYR A 107 15.67 -12.62 19.85
CA TYR A 107 15.32 -11.46 20.69
C TYR A 107 14.98 -11.85 22.12
N LYS A 108 15.92 -11.60 23.05
CA LYS A 108 15.75 -11.99 24.46
C LYS A 108 14.58 -11.27 25.14
N ASP A 109 14.28 -10.05 24.69
CA ASP A 109 13.16 -9.24 25.20
C ASP A 109 11.81 -9.96 25.08
N LEU A 110 11.61 -10.75 24.02
CA LEU A 110 10.34 -11.44 23.76
C LEU A 110 10.04 -12.59 24.73
N THR A 111 11.03 -12.99 25.53
CA THR A 111 10.86 -14.00 26.59
C THR A 111 10.71 -13.39 27.97
N ASP A 112 10.83 -12.07 28.08
CA ASP A 112 10.66 -11.37 29.35
C ASP A 112 9.17 -11.37 29.73
N PRO A 113 8.80 -11.77 30.96
CA PRO A 113 7.39 -11.81 31.38
C PRO A 113 6.72 -10.43 31.41
N ARG A 114 7.48 -9.34 31.38
CA ARG A 114 6.94 -7.97 31.27
C ARG A 114 6.54 -7.60 29.84
N PHE A 115 6.90 -8.42 28.85
CA PHE A 115 6.55 -8.20 27.45
C PHE A 115 5.11 -8.66 27.19
N GLU A 116 4.16 -7.91 27.74
CA GLU A 116 2.73 -8.17 27.60
C GLU A 116 2.13 -7.31 26.48
N THR A 117 1.11 -7.82 25.79
CA THR A 117 0.42 -7.09 24.72
C THR A 117 -1.00 -7.59 24.52
N ALA A 118 -1.88 -6.69 24.12
CA ALA A 118 -3.24 -7.00 23.67
C ALA A 118 -3.32 -7.37 22.18
N LEU A 119 -2.30 -7.02 21.39
CA LEU A 119 -2.26 -7.23 19.94
C LEU A 119 -0.90 -7.75 19.47
N ILE A 120 -0.92 -8.66 18.51
CA ILE A 120 0.30 -9.22 17.91
C ILE A 120 0.08 -9.33 16.41
N LEU A 121 1.06 -8.85 15.64
CA LEU A 121 1.13 -9.02 14.20
C LEU A 121 2.42 -9.74 13.83
N VAL A 122 2.30 -10.89 13.17
CA VAL A 122 3.44 -11.71 12.72
C VAL A 122 3.40 -11.85 11.21
N HIS A 123 4.57 -11.82 10.58
CA HIS A 123 4.69 -12.03 9.14
C HIS A 123 5.96 -12.79 8.79
N GLN A 124 5.85 -13.74 7.87
CA GLN A 124 6.97 -14.39 7.23
C GLN A 124 6.97 -14.08 5.74
N ARG A 125 8.05 -13.46 5.26
CA ARG A 125 8.19 -13.04 3.86
C ARG A 125 8.89 -14.11 3.03
N PHE A 126 8.39 -14.33 1.82
CA PHE A 126 9.13 -15.01 0.76
C PHE A 126 9.69 -13.95 -0.20
N SER A 127 10.97 -14.03 -0.54
CA SER A 127 11.64 -13.05 -1.40
C SER A 127 12.06 -13.69 -2.71
N THR A 128 11.98 -12.93 -3.80
CA THR A 128 12.58 -13.30 -5.10
C THR A 128 14.08 -12.99 -5.15
N ASN A 129 14.64 -12.32 -4.14
CA ASN A 129 16.07 -12.06 -4.00
C ASN A 129 16.75 -13.08 -3.08
N THR A 130 18.03 -13.34 -3.35
CA THR A 130 18.90 -14.17 -2.51
C THR A 130 19.72 -13.34 -1.52
N PHE A 131 19.75 -12.01 -1.67
CA PHE A 131 20.50 -11.12 -0.80
C PHE A 131 19.68 -10.74 0.44
N PRO A 132 20.17 -11.03 1.66
CA PRO A 132 19.46 -10.73 2.88
C PRO A 132 19.35 -9.22 3.09
N SER A 133 18.17 -8.73 3.49
CA SER A 133 17.97 -7.32 3.83
C SER A 133 17.04 -7.19 5.03
N TRP A 134 17.62 -6.87 6.19
CA TRP A 134 16.92 -6.73 7.46
C TRP A 134 15.81 -5.68 7.42
N LYS A 135 16.03 -4.56 6.72
CA LYS A 135 15.04 -3.48 6.58
C LYS A 135 13.77 -3.90 5.82
N LEU A 136 13.88 -4.89 4.92
CA LEU A 136 12.77 -5.41 4.12
C LEU A 136 11.97 -6.52 4.80
N ALA A 137 12.40 -6.96 5.99
CA ALA A 137 11.57 -7.84 6.81
C ALA A 137 10.29 -7.10 7.24
N HIS A 138 9.20 -7.84 7.39
CA HIS A 138 7.95 -7.37 7.96
C HIS A 138 7.87 -7.72 9.46
N PRO A 139 6.93 -7.15 10.22
CA PRO A 139 6.00 -6.07 9.84
C PRO A 139 6.68 -4.73 9.50
N TYR A 140 5.96 -3.86 8.81
CA TYR A 140 6.26 -2.43 8.76
C TYR A 140 5.61 -1.71 9.94
N ARG A 141 5.53 -0.36 9.95
CA ARG A 141 5.08 0.36 11.15
C ARG A 141 3.60 0.17 11.43
N MET A 142 2.81 0.10 10.37
CA MET A 142 1.37 -0.06 10.44
C MET A 142 0.90 -1.36 9.81
N VAL A 143 1.62 -1.91 8.82
CA VAL A 143 1.12 -3.03 8.01
C VAL A 143 2.00 -4.27 8.00
N ALA A 144 1.35 -5.42 7.84
CA ALA A 144 1.93 -6.63 7.26
C ALA A 144 1.11 -7.03 6.03
N HIS A 145 1.79 -7.19 4.92
CA HIS A 145 1.19 -7.46 3.62
C HIS A 145 1.67 -8.79 3.05
N ASN A 146 0.73 -9.69 2.79
CA ASN A 146 0.94 -10.87 1.98
C ASN A 146 0.41 -10.59 0.57
N GLY A 147 1.29 -10.40 -0.40
CA GLY A 147 0.86 -9.97 -1.72
C GLY A 147 1.93 -9.21 -2.50
N GLU A 148 1.50 -8.53 -3.56
CA GLU A 148 2.32 -7.70 -4.43
C GLU A 148 1.45 -6.55 -4.97
N ILE A 149 1.87 -5.30 -4.79
CA ILE A 149 1.14 -4.13 -5.33
C ILE A 149 1.64 -3.87 -6.76
N ASN A 150 0.82 -4.21 -7.75
CA ASN A 150 1.19 -4.15 -9.18
C ASN A 150 1.09 -2.74 -9.78
N THR A 151 0.45 -1.80 -9.08
CA THR A 151 0.26 -0.39 -9.47
C THR A 151 1.33 0.55 -8.89
N LEU A 152 2.32 0.01 -8.15
CA LEU A 152 3.26 0.76 -7.32
C LEU A 152 3.86 2.01 -7.99
N ARG A 153 4.37 1.88 -9.21
CA ARG A 153 5.03 2.99 -9.92
C ARG A 153 4.07 4.17 -10.13
N GLY A 154 2.81 3.89 -10.46
CA GLY A 154 1.78 4.91 -10.57
C GLY A 154 1.51 5.57 -9.23
N ASN A 155 1.30 4.77 -8.19
CA ASN A 155 0.95 5.26 -6.86
C ASN A 155 2.05 6.13 -6.24
N VAL A 156 3.32 5.72 -6.38
CA VAL A 156 4.46 6.51 -5.90
C VAL A 156 4.55 7.86 -6.63
N ASN A 157 4.37 7.86 -7.96
CA ASN A 157 4.42 9.09 -8.74
C ASN A 157 3.27 10.04 -8.39
N TRP A 158 2.07 9.51 -8.20
CA TRP A 158 0.91 10.31 -7.81
C TRP A 158 1.01 10.84 -6.37
N MET A 159 1.53 10.03 -5.44
CA MET A 159 1.88 10.53 -4.09
C MET A 159 2.91 11.65 -4.15
N ALA A 160 3.95 11.53 -4.98
CA ALA A 160 4.93 12.59 -5.17
C ALA A 160 4.30 13.86 -5.78
N ALA A 161 3.38 13.72 -6.75
CA ALA A 161 2.69 14.85 -7.36
C ALA A 161 1.83 15.64 -6.34
N ARG A 162 1.30 14.97 -5.30
CA ARG A 162 0.51 15.59 -4.23
C ARG A 162 1.35 16.47 -3.29
N GLN A 163 2.68 16.38 -3.32
CA GLN A 163 3.57 17.19 -2.48
C GLN A 163 3.28 18.69 -2.58
N ALA A 164 2.96 19.18 -3.78
CA ALA A 164 2.78 20.60 -4.03
C ALA A 164 1.43 21.17 -3.54
N SER A 165 0.43 20.30 -3.32
CA SER A 165 -0.95 20.72 -3.03
C SER A 165 -1.49 20.22 -1.70
N VAL A 166 -0.80 19.29 -1.03
CA VAL A 166 -1.27 18.76 0.24
C VAL A 166 -1.15 19.80 1.35
N ASP A 167 -2.17 19.86 2.20
CA ASP A 167 -2.21 20.70 3.38
C ASP A 167 -2.95 19.96 4.50
N SER A 168 -2.55 20.19 5.75
CA SER A 168 -3.20 19.59 6.92
C SER A 168 -2.91 20.43 8.15
N GLU A 169 -3.98 20.90 8.81
CA GLU A 169 -3.89 21.67 10.06
C GLU A 169 -3.16 20.89 11.17
N LEU A 170 -3.25 19.55 11.15
CA LEU A 170 -2.60 18.68 12.14
C LEU A 170 -1.08 18.63 12.00
N PHE A 171 -0.56 18.80 10.78
CA PHE A 171 0.88 18.91 10.53
C PHE A 171 1.35 20.37 10.53
N GLY A 172 0.49 21.31 10.16
CA GLY A 172 0.87 22.71 9.93
C GLY A 172 2.09 22.81 9.00
N ASN A 173 3.01 23.71 9.35
CA ASN A 173 4.22 23.93 8.55
C ASN A 173 5.18 22.72 8.52
N ASP A 174 5.05 21.79 9.49
CA ASP A 174 5.89 20.60 9.55
C ASP A 174 5.56 19.59 8.45
N ILE A 175 4.45 19.75 7.72
CA ILE A 175 4.11 18.89 6.57
C ILE A 175 5.22 18.87 5.51
N SER A 176 5.96 19.97 5.36
CA SER A 176 7.09 20.09 4.46
C SER A 176 8.26 19.15 4.81
N LYS A 177 8.42 18.81 6.09
CA LYS A 177 9.46 17.91 6.61
C LYS A 177 9.24 16.43 6.26
N LEU A 178 8.04 16.08 5.79
CA LEU A 178 7.65 14.69 5.55
C LEU A 178 8.12 14.16 4.19
N TRP A 179 8.53 15.04 3.28
CA TRP A 179 8.82 14.67 1.89
C TRP A 179 10.28 14.22 1.69
N PRO A 180 10.53 13.24 0.78
CA PRO A 180 9.53 12.44 0.08
C PRO A 180 8.85 11.45 1.03
N ILE A 181 7.54 11.19 0.85
CA ILE A 181 6.81 10.21 1.69
C ILE A 181 7.45 8.83 1.60
N SER A 182 7.77 8.39 0.38
CA SER A 182 8.50 7.15 0.09
C SER A 182 9.78 7.45 -0.69
N TYR A 183 10.88 6.84 -0.27
CA TYR A 183 12.17 6.96 -0.97
C TYR A 183 12.23 6.00 -2.17
N GLU A 184 13.03 6.35 -3.17
CA GLU A 184 13.30 5.46 -4.30
C GLU A 184 13.93 4.14 -3.81
N GLY A 185 13.56 3.02 -4.46
CA GLY A 185 14.10 1.69 -4.15
C GLY A 185 13.47 1.00 -2.93
N GLN A 186 12.45 1.60 -2.29
CA GLN A 186 11.67 0.91 -1.27
C GLN A 186 10.77 -0.17 -1.89
N SER A 187 10.52 -1.25 -1.14
CA SER A 187 9.56 -2.28 -1.54
C SER A 187 8.14 -1.70 -1.61
N ASP A 188 7.30 -2.35 -2.40
CA ASP A 188 5.88 -2.03 -2.56
C ASP A 188 5.13 -1.80 -1.23
N THR A 189 5.32 -2.71 -0.27
CA THR A 189 4.66 -2.68 1.04
C THR A 189 5.16 -1.51 1.89
N ALA A 190 6.45 -1.18 1.80
CA ALA A 190 7.01 -0.04 2.52
C ALA A 190 6.40 1.27 2.02
N CYS A 191 6.22 1.39 0.70
CA CYS A 191 5.57 2.54 0.10
C CYS A 191 4.10 2.65 0.53
N PHE A 192 3.39 1.52 0.60
CA PHE A 192 2.01 1.47 1.11
C PHE A 192 1.93 1.85 2.60
N ASP A 193 2.83 1.31 3.43
CA ASP A 193 2.93 1.64 4.86
C ASP A 193 3.14 3.13 5.08
N ASN A 194 4.06 3.76 4.33
CA ASN A 194 4.31 5.19 4.42
C ASN A 194 3.08 6.02 4.01
N ALA A 195 2.33 5.58 2.99
CA ALA A 195 1.10 6.26 2.56
C ALA A 195 -0.02 6.12 3.60
N LEU A 196 -0.20 4.93 4.16
CA LEU A 196 -1.17 4.69 5.23
C LEU A 196 -0.86 5.51 6.47
N GLU A 197 0.41 5.56 6.87
CA GLU A 197 0.85 6.33 8.02
C GLU A 197 0.70 7.83 7.79
N PHE A 198 1.01 8.31 6.58
CA PHE A 198 0.79 9.71 6.21
C PHE A 198 -0.69 10.11 6.35
N LEU A 199 -1.62 9.29 5.84
CA LEU A 199 -3.05 9.54 5.94
C LEU A 199 -3.53 9.46 7.40
N THR A 200 -3.11 8.44 8.14
CA THR A 200 -3.56 8.23 9.52
C THR A 200 -3.06 9.35 10.43
N GLN A 201 -1.78 9.70 10.35
CA GLN A 201 -1.21 10.81 11.12
C GLN A 201 -1.77 12.17 10.65
N GLY A 202 -2.19 12.27 9.39
CA GLY A 202 -2.89 13.41 8.81
C GLY A 202 -4.36 13.55 9.21
N GLY A 203 -4.90 12.65 10.03
CA GLY A 203 -6.22 12.76 10.66
C GLY A 203 -7.31 11.83 10.12
N TYR A 204 -7.00 11.01 9.10
CA TYR A 204 -7.93 9.96 8.68
C TYR A 204 -7.95 8.85 9.74
N SER A 205 -9.15 8.30 10.01
CA SER A 205 -9.21 7.06 10.79
C SER A 205 -8.51 5.93 10.01
N LEU A 206 -7.96 4.95 10.74
CA LEU A 206 -7.26 3.81 10.13
C LEU A 206 -8.12 3.10 9.07
N ALA A 207 -9.39 2.84 9.39
CA ALA A 207 -10.32 2.22 8.45
C ALA A 207 -10.63 3.10 7.23
N HIS A 208 -10.78 4.42 7.40
CA HIS A 208 -10.98 5.35 6.27
C HIS A 208 -9.77 5.36 5.35
N ALA A 209 -8.55 5.49 5.90
CA ALA A 209 -7.33 5.46 5.10
C ALA A 209 -7.19 4.13 4.33
N MET A 210 -7.51 3.00 4.96
CA MET A 210 -7.54 1.71 4.28
C MET A 210 -8.59 1.63 3.16
N MET A 211 -9.79 2.18 3.37
CA MET A 211 -10.83 2.23 2.33
C MET A 211 -10.45 3.14 1.15
N MET A 212 -9.60 4.15 1.37
CA MET A 212 -9.06 5.00 0.30
C MET A 212 -7.96 4.30 -0.49
N LEU A 213 -7.02 3.63 0.19
CA LEU A 213 -5.88 2.98 -0.44
C LEU A 213 -6.27 1.65 -1.11
N ILE A 214 -7.12 0.84 -0.48
CA ILE A 214 -7.63 -0.44 -0.99
C ILE A 214 -9.16 -0.39 -1.03
N PRO A 215 -9.76 0.35 -1.99
CA PRO A 215 -11.20 0.44 -2.12
C PRO A 215 -11.80 -0.89 -2.61
N GLU A 216 -13.06 -1.14 -2.24
CA GLU A 216 -13.86 -2.23 -2.80
C GLU A 216 -14.13 -2.01 -4.30
N ALA A 217 -14.45 -3.08 -5.03
CA ALA A 217 -15.02 -2.94 -6.36
C ALA A 217 -16.42 -2.29 -6.28
N TRP A 218 -16.51 -1.01 -6.64
CA TRP A 218 -17.70 -0.17 -6.43
C TRP A 218 -18.40 0.25 -7.74
N ALA A 219 -17.66 0.45 -8.84
CA ALA A 219 -18.18 1.07 -10.06
C ALA A 219 -19.33 0.26 -10.69
N GLY A 220 -19.15 -1.06 -10.84
CA GLY A 220 -20.14 -1.99 -11.40
C GLY A 220 -21.11 -2.61 -10.38
N ASN A 221 -20.97 -2.32 -9.09
CA ASN A 221 -21.71 -3.02 -8.04
C ASN A 221 -23.11 -2.43 -7.82
N LYS A 222 -24.13 -3.06 -8.44
CA LYS A 222 -25.54 -2.66 -8.31
C LYS A 222 -26.17 -2.89 -6.93
N LEU A 223 -25.53 -3.71 -6.08
CA LEU A 223 -26.01 -4.04 -4.74
C LEU A 223 -25.40 -3.12 -3.67
N MET A 224 -24.45 -2.26 -4.04
CA MET A 224 -23.81 -1.35 -3.12
C MET A 224 -24.78 -0.21 -2.72
N ASP A 225 -24.79 0.11 -1.43
CA ASP A 225 -25.51 1.27 -0.93
C ASP A 225 -25.03 2.57 -1.60
N GLN A 226 -25.95 3.50 -1.83
CA GLN A 226 -25.67 4.72 -2.59
C GLN A 226 -24.74 5.69 -1.85
N ASP A 227 -24.78 5.75 -0.51
CA ASP A 227 -23.83 6.58 0.26
C ASP A 227 -22.44 5.98 0.20
N ARG A 228 -22.33 4.65 0.31
CA ARG A 228 -21.05 3.95 0.11
C ARG A 228 -20.49 4.13 -1.29
N LYS A 229 -21.34 4.06 -2.32
CA LYS A 229 -20.93 4.31 -3.71
C LYS A 229 -20.40 5.74 -3.88
N ALA A 230 -21.12 6.73 -3.36
CA ALA A 230 -20.71 8.13 -3.41
C ALA A 230 -19.40 8.39 -2.64
N PHE A 231 -19.19 7.72 -1.50
CA PHE A 231 -17.91 7.77 -0.80
C PHE A 231 -16.77 7.30 -1.71
N TYR A 232 -16.89 6.15 -2.35
CA TYR A 232 -15.82 5.63 -3.21
C TYR A 232 -15.61 6.46 -4.47
N GLU A 233 -16.69 6.94 -5.10
CA GLU A 233 -16.60 7.82 -6.27
C GLU A 233 -15.88 9.13 -5.94
N TYR A 234 -16.18 9.73 -4.79
CA TYR A 234 -15.49 10.92 -4.31
C TYR A 234 -13.99 10.67 -4.09
N HIS A 235 -13.62 9.57 -3.41
CA HIS A 235 -12.23 9.29 -3.12
C HIS A 235 -11.45 8.78 -4.33
N ALA A 236 -12.10 8.19 -5.35
CA ALA A 236 -11.45 7.80 -6.59
C ALA A 236 -10.86 8.98 -7.37
N ALA A 237 -11.41 10.19 -7.18
CA ALA A 237 -10.83 11.42 -7.73
C ALA A 237 -9.63 11.94 -6.92
N LEU A 238 -9.44 11.48 -5.68
CA LEU A 238 -8.41 11.95 -4.76
C LEU A 238 -7.23 10.99 -4.62
N MET A 239 -7.49 9.68 -4.63
CA MET A 239 -6.52 8.61 -4.41
C MET A 239 -6.77 7.47 -5.38
N GLU A 240 -5.77 7.16 -6.19
CA GLU A 240 -5.75 5.95 -7.01
C GLU A 240 -5.62 4.70 -6.13
N PRO A 241 -6.30 3.59 -6.49
CA PRO A 241 -6.19 2.34 -5.75
C PRO A 241 -4.77 1.77 -5.76
N TRP A 242 -4.31 1.33 -4.59
CA TRP A 242 -3.09 0.54 -4.45
C TRP A 242 -3.40 -0.93 -4.71
N ASP A 243 -3.53 -1.24 -6.00
CA ASP A 243 -4.04 -2.52 -6.48
C ASP A 243 -2.95 -3.61 -6.63
N GLY A 244 -3.41 -4.85 -6.68
CA GLY A 244 -2.62 -6.08 -6.72
C GLY A 244 -3.13 -7.10 -5.70
N PRO A 245 -2.70 -8.38 -5.78
CA PRO A 245 -3.06 -9.38 -4.77
C PRO A 245 -2.61 -8.93 -3.40
N ALA A 246 -3.53 -8.82 -2.44
CA ALA A 246 -3.20 -8.31 -1.12
C ALA A 246 -4.07 -8.96 -0.04
N ALA A 247 -3.43 -9.56 0.95
CA ALA A 247 -4.00 -9.72 2.29
C ALA A 247 -3.19 -8.82 3.23
N VAL A 248 -3.81 -7.72 3.66
CA VAL A 248 -3.16 -6.69 4.46
C VAL A 248 -3.75 -6.72 5.86
N ALA A 249 -2.91 -7.02 6.84
CA ALA A 249 -3.20 -6.77 8.24
C ALA A 249 -2.57 -5.44 8.65
N PHE A 250 -3.30 -4.63 9.41
CA PHE A 250 -2.92 -3.26 9.73
C PHE A 250 -3.29 -2.88 11.17
N THR A 251 -2.53 -1.96 11.78
CA THR A 251 -2.79 -1.48 13.13
C THR A 251 -2.20 -0.10 13.37
N ASP A 252 -2.83 0.68 14.25
CA ASP A 252 -2.31 1.93 14.83
C ASP A 252 -1.98 1.77 16.34
N GLY A 253 -2.01 0.53 16.84
CA GLY A 253 -1.83 0.19 18.25
C GLY A 253 -3.11 0.23 19.11
N ARG A 254 -4.19 0.84 18.63
CA ARG A 254 -5.51 0.88 19.30
C ARG A 254 -6.53 0.00 18.59
N GLN A 255 -6.45 -0.05 17.27
CA GLN A 255 -7.25 -0.90 16.41
C GLN A 255 -6.32 -1.85 15.66
N ILE A 256 -6.76 -3.08 15.44
CA ILE A 256 -6.11 -4.02 14.53
C ILE A 256 -7.15 -4.53 13.54
N GLY A 257 -6.79 -4.53 12.27
CA GLY A 257 -7.70 -4.95 11.22
C GLY A 257 -7.00 -5.73 10.13
N ALA A 258 -7.82 -6.27 9.24
CA ALA A 258 -7.37 -6.90 8.02
C ALA A 258 -8.36 -6.65 6.89
N THR A 259 -7.84 -6.47 5.69
CA THR A 259 -8.62 -6.39 4.46
C THR A 259 -7.95 -7.23 3.38
N LEU A 260 -8.76 -7.65 2.39
CA LEU A 260 -8.25 -8.18 1.14
C LEU A 260 -8.26 -7.10 0.07
N ASP A 261 -7.52 -7.34 -1.01
CA ASP A 261 -7.69 -6.64 -2.27
C ASP A 261 -9.11 -6.81 -2.82
N ARG A 262 -9.48 -5.97 -3.79
CA ARG A 262 -10.82 -5.95 -4.40
C ARG A 262 -11.25 -7.29 -5.00
N ASN A 263 -10.30 -8.15 -5.38
CA ASN A 263 -10.52 -9.45 -6.01
C ASN A 263 -10.39 -10.61 -4.99
N GLY A 264 -9.84 -10.36 -3.81
CA GLY A 264 -9.56 -11.35 -2.78
C GLY A 264 -8.61 -12.45 -3.25
N LEU A 265 -7.51 -12.06 -3.87
CA LEU A 265 -6.52 -12.97 -4.48
C LEU A 265 -5.63 -13.68 -3.47
N ARG A 266 -5.73 -13.31 -2.18
CA ARG A 266 -4.97 -13.90 -1.08
C ARG A 266 -5.90 -14.44 0.02
N PRO A 267 -5.55 -15.58 0.65
CA PRO A 267 -6.38 -16.15 1.69
C PRO A 267 -6.17 -15.43 3.02
N ALA A 268 -7.26 -15.21 3.75
CA ALA A 268 -7.25 -14.83 5.17
C ALA A 268 -8.40 -15.52 5.88
N ARG A 269 -8.09 -16.26 6.95
CA ARG A 269 -9.06 -16.97 7.78
C ARG A 269 -8.89 -16.54 9.22
N TYR A 270 -10.00 -16.43 9.94
CA TYR A 270 -9.96 -16.12 11.35
C TYR A 270 -10.90 -16.99 12.17
N ILE A 271 -10.55 -17.15 13.43
CA ILE A 271 -11.37 -17.77 14.45
C ILE A 271 -11.57 -16.80 15.62
N VAL A 272 -12.70 -16.94 16.30
CA VAL A 272 -13.01 -16.24 17.55
C VAL A 272 -13.24 -17.30 18.62
N THR A 273 -12.58 -17.16 19.75
CA THR A 273 -12.72 -18.07 20.90
C THR A 273 -13.65 -17.51 21.96
N ASP A 274 -14.05 -18.36 22.91
CA ASP A 274 -14.88 -18.01 24.06
C ASP A 274 -14.15 -17.19 25.14
N ASP A 275 -12.82 -17.10 25.06
CA ASP A 275 -11.97 -16.20 25.86
C ASP A 275 -11.57 -14.92 25.11
N ASP A 276 -12.43 -14.46 24.19
CA ASP A 276 -12.33 -13.20 23.44
C ASP A 276 -11.06 -13.02 22.58
N ARG A 277 -10.38 -14.12 22.22
CA ARG A 277 -9.24 -14.04 21.30
C ARG A 277 -9.72 -14.12 19.86
N VAL A 278 -9.18 -13.22 19.04
CA VAL A 278 -9.33 -13.25 17.59
C VAL A 278 -8.01 -13.65 16.97
N ILE A 279 -7.98 -14.80 16.30
CA ILE A 279 -6.76 -15.32 15.65
C ILE A 279 -7.01 -15.34 14.16
N MET A 280 -6.26 -14.53 13.41
CA MET A 280 -6.27 -14.52 11.95
C MET A 280 -4.93 -14.99 11.39
N ALA A 281 -4.98 -15.80 10.34
CA ALA A 281 -3.82 -16.20 9.57
C ALA A 281 -4.17 -16.47 8.10
N SER A 282 -3.16 -16.57 7.24
CA SER A 282 -3.32 -16.93 5.84
C SER A 282 -3.89 -18.36 5.67
N GLU A 283 -3.65 -19.23 6.65
CA GLU A 283 -4.11 -20.61 6.67
C GLU A 283 -4.87 -20.93 7.97
N ALA A 284 -5.75 -21.93 7.93
CA ALA A 284 -6.39 -22.43 9.15
C ALA A 284 -5.46 -23.42 9.86
N GLY A 285 -5.48 -23.44 11.20
CA GLY A 285 -4.70 -24.39 12.00
C GLY A 285 -3.26 -23.98 12.32
N VAL A 286 -2.91 -22.70 12.12
CA VAL A 286 -1.56 -22.17 12.44
C VAL A 286 -1.26 -22.20 13.94
N LEU A 287 -2.28 -22.00 14.79
CA LEU A 287 -2.19 -22.14 16.23
C LEU A 287 -3.11 -23.26 16.72
N PRO A 288 -2.66 -24.10 17.68
CA PRO A 288 -3.52 -25.11 18.27
C PRO A 288 -4.57 -24.43 19.17
N VAL A 289 -5.84 -24.54 18.79
CA VAL A 289 -6.99 -24.05 19.57
C VAL A 289 -7.97 -25.20 19.73
N PRO A 290 -8.37 -25.57 20.96
CA PRO A 290 -9.38 -26.61 21.19
C PRO A 290 -10.70 -26.25 20.49
N GLU A 291 -11.28 -27.21 19.78
CA GLU A 291 -12.47 -26.99 18.94
C GLU A 291 -13.66 -26.49 19.77
N GLU A 292 -13.80 -26.99 21.00
CA GLU A 292 -14.84 -26.64 21.95
C GLU A 292 -14.79 -25.16 22.41
N ARG A 293 -13.65 -24.49 22.26
CA ARG A 293 -13.50 -23.07 22.58
C ARG A 293 -13.83 -22.15 21.41
N ILE A 294 -13.99 -22.69 20.20
CA ILE A 294 -14.16 -21.88 18.99
C ILE A 294 -15.64 -21.51 18.83
N VAL A 295 -15.94 -20.22 19.01
CA VAL A 295 -17.30 -19.65 18.85
C VAL A 295 -17.60 -19.33 17.38
N LYS A 296 -16.57 -18.94 16.61
CA LYS A 296 -16.73 -18.61 15.18
C LYS A 296 -15.52 -19.02 14.37
N LYS A 297 -15.76 -19.55 13.17
CA LYS A 297 -14.76 -19.75 12.11
C LYS A 297 -15.22 -19.02 10.86
N TRP A 298 -14.36 -18.24 10.25
CA TRP A 298 -14.72 -17.49 9.05
C TRP A 298 -13.53 -17.23 8.12
N ARG A 299 -13.83 -16.74 6.92
CA ARG A 299 -12.85 -16.26 5.94
C ARG A 299 -13.12 -14.81 5.58
N LEU A 300 -12.07 -14.02 5.41
CA LEU A 300 -12.21 -12.67 4.89
C LEU A 300 -12.63 -12.75 3.41
N GLN A 301 -13.54 -11.87 3.01
CA GLN A 301 -14.11 -11.85 1.66
C GLN A 301 -13.56 -10.63 0.91
N PRO A 302 -13.47 -10.67 -0.43
CA PRO A 302 -13.10 -9.50 -1.23
C PRO A 302 -13.92 -8.27 -0.81
N GLY A 303 -13.25 -7.14 -0.65
CA GLY A 303 -13.84 -5.89 -0.21
C GLY A 303 -14.25 -5.80 1.26
N ARG A 304 -14.31 -6.90 2.03
CA ARG A 304 -14.68 -6.84 3.46
C ARG A 304 -13.48 -6.59 4.37
N MET A 305 -13.72 -5.83 5.43
CA MET A 305 -12.77 -5.52 6.48
C MET A 305 -13.13 -6.26 7.78
N LEU A 306 -12.14 -6.88 8.40
CA LEU A 306 -12.18 -7.28 9.80
C LEU A 306 -11.52 -6.17 10.60
N LEU A 307 -12.19 -5.60 11.61
CA LEU A 307 -11.61 -4.60 12.49
C LEU A 307 -11.93 -4.97 13.94
N ILE A 308 -10.89 -5.03 14.77
CA ILE A 308 -10.99 -5.18 16.22
C ILE A 308 -10.57 -3.85 16.83
N ASP A 309 -11.47 -3.27 17.61
CA ASP A 309 -11.24 -2.01 18.31
C ASP A 309 -11.02 -2.32 19.79
N LEU A 310 -9.80 -2.09 20.27
CA LEU A 310 -9.41 -2.41 21.65
C LEU A 310 -9.98 -1.41 22.65
N GLU A 311 -10.26 -0.18 22.22
CA GLU A 311 -10.90 0.84 23.07
C GLU A 311 -12.39 0.53 23.26
N LYS A 312 -13.06 0.04 22.21
CA LYS A 312 -14.46 -0.44 22.28
C LYS A 312 -14.57 -1.87 22.82
N GLY A 313 -13.46 -2.61 22.90
CA GLY A 313 -13.42 -4.00 23.38
C GLY A 313 -14.22 -4.98 22.51
N ARG A 314 -14.33 -4.75 21.20
CA ARG A 314 -15.15 -5.61 20.31
C ARG A 314 -14.68 -5.64 18.87
N ILE A 315 -15.13 -6.65 18.14
CA ILE A 315 -15.09 -6.68 16.67
C ILE A 315 -16.13 -5.68 16.13
N VAL A 316 -15.69 -4.74 15.30
CA VAL A 316 -16.56 -3.81 14.58
C VAL A 316 -16.92 -4.42 13.23
N SER A 317 -18.21 -4.44 12.89
CA SER A 317 -18.65 -5.07 11.63
C SER A 317 -18.29 -4.23 10.41
N ASP A 318 -18.02 -4.89 9.28
CA ASP A 318 -17.75 -4.24 7.99
C ASP A 318 -18.82 -3.21 7.60
N GLU A 319 -20.09 -3.55 7.84
CA GLU A 319 -21.22 -2.68 7.55
C GLU A 319 -21.21 -1.44 8.43
N GLU A 320 -21.00 -1.60 9.73
CA GLU A 320 -20.90 -0.48 10.67
C GLU A 320 -19.76 0.47 10.31
N ILE A 321 -18.55 -0.05 10.09
CA ILE A 321 -17.35 0.74 9.75
C ILE A 321 -17.63 1.62 8.53
N LYS A 322 -18.10 0.98 7.46
CA LYS A 322 -18.23 1.64 6.16
C LYS A 322 -19.45 2.54 6.10
N SER A 323 -20.54 2.21 6.80
CA SER A 323 -21.70 3.10 6.90
C SER A 323 -21.36 4.35 7.71
N GLU A 324 -20.64 4.21 8.83
CA GLU A 324 -20.16 5.36 9.60
C GLU A 324 -19.28 6.28 8.74
N ILE A 325 -18.31 5.73 8.03
CA ILE A 325 -17.39 6.50 7.18
C ILE A 325 -18.11 7.12 5.98
N ALA A 326 -18.94 6.34 5.27
CA ALA A 326 -19.63 6.80 4.06
C ALA A 326 -20.71 7.85 4.35
N THR A 327 -21.22 7.94 5.58
CA THR A 327 -22.23 8.93 5.98
C THR A 327 -21.65 10.11 6.77
N ARG A 328 -20.34 10.08 7.08
CA ARG A 328 -19.66 11.15 7.83
C ARG A 328 -19.73 12.51 7.15
N HIS A 329 -19.73 12.52 5.82
CA HIS A 329 -19.80 13.73 5.01
C HIS A 329 -20.84 13.57 3.88
N PRO A 330 -21.39 14.68 3.34
CA PRO A 330 -22.42 14.62 2.30
C PRO A 330 -21.81 14.37 0.91
N TYR A 331 -21.13 13.22 0.72
CA TYR A 331 -20.39 12.90 -0.51
C TYR A 331 -21.25 12.98 -1.77
N LYS A 332 -22.51 12.51 -1.71
CA LYS A 332 -23.47 12.63 -2.82
C LYS A 332 -23.67 14.08 -3.26
N SER A 333 -23.84 14.99 -2.30
CA SER A 333 -24.04 16.40 -2.57
C SER A 333 -22.77 17.05 -3.13
N TRP A 334 -21.60 16.66 -2.62
CA TRP A 334 -20.33 17.15 -3.17
C TRP A 334 -20.17 16.73 -4.62
N LEU A 335 -20.33 15.44 -4.94
CA LEU A 335 -20.25 14.93 -6.31
C LEU A 335 -21.24 15.65 -7.24
N ALA A 336 -22.51 15.75 -6.85
CA ALA A 336 -23.54 16.42 -7.65
C ALA A 336 -23.22 17.91 -7.93
N ASN A 337 -22.51 18.58 -7.01
CA ASN A 337 -22.16 19.99 -7.15
C ASN A 337 -20.84 20.23 -7.90
N THR A 338 -19.91 19.27 -7.89
CA THR A 338 -18.54 19.48 -8.40
C THR A 338 -18.18 18.65 -9.62
N GLN A 339 -18.86 17.53 -9.86
CA GLN A 339 -18.56 16.62 -10.96
C GLN A 339 -19.38 16.98 -12.20
N LEU A 340 -18.71 16.96 -13.36
CA LEU A 340 -19.37 17.09 -14.66
C LEU A 340 -19.22 15.77 -15.41
N ILE A 341 -20.35 15.10 -15.66
CA ILE A 341 -20.39 13.88 -16.47
C ILE A 341 -20.50 14.32 -17.93
N LEU A 342 -19.42 14.12 -18.69
CA LEU A 342 -19.34 14.58 -20.09
C LEU A 342 -20.42 13.95 -20.99
N GLU A 343 -20.84 12.72 -20.68
CA GLU A 343 -21.86 11.97 -21.42
C GLU A 343 -23.27 12.58 -21.28
N ASP A 344 -23.53 13.29 -20.18
CA ASP A 344 -24.81 13.96 -19.92
C ASP A 344 -24.88 15.37 -20.56
N LEU A 345 -23.74 15.88 -21.03
CA LEU A 345 -23.69 17.19 -21.68
C LEU A 345 -24.29 17.13 -23.09
N LYS A 346 -24.91 18.24 -23.51
CA LYS A 346 -25.48 18.34 -24.85
C LYS A 346 -24.40 18.12 -25.90
N PRO A 347 -24.61 17.21 -26.88
CA PRO A 347 -23.69 17.02 -27.99
C PRO A 347 -23.44 18.35 -28.70
N VAL A 348 -22.18 18.66 -28.92
CA VAL A 348 -21.77 19.83 -29.70
C VAL A 348 -21.50 19.37 -31.13
N GLU A 349 -21.99 20.12 -32.11
CA GLU A 349 -21.69 19.85 -33.51
C GLU A 349 -20.16 19.78 -33.71
N PRO A 350 -19.62 18.66 -34.22
CA PRO A 350 -18.20 18.53 -34.47
C PRO A 350 -17.73 19.64 -35.40
N ARG A 351 -16.60 20.26 -35.07
CA ARG A 351 -15.99 21.27 -35.95
C ARG A 351 -15.77 20.68 -37.33
N ALA A 352 -16.16 21.42 -38.37
CA ALA A 352 -15.94 21.00 -39.75
C ALA A 352 -14.48 20.58 -39.98
N LEU A 353 -14.28 19.39 -40.56
CA LEU A 353 -12.96 18.86 -40.86
C LEU A 353 -12.17 19.84 -41.72
N ARG A 354 -10.94 20.17 -41.32
CA ARG A 354 -10.01 20.89 -42.20
C ARG A 354 -9.67 19.99 -43.38
N ARG A 355 -9.91 20.47 -44.61
CA ARG A 355 -9.66 19.78 -45.89
C ARG A 355 -8.47 20.39 -46.66
N ASP A 356 -7.60 21.09 -45.95
CA ASP A 356 -6.39 21.73 -46.46
C ASP A 356 -5.31 20.74 -46.93
N VAL A 357 -5.35 19.51 -46.42
CA VAL A 357 -4.44 18.41 -46.79
C VAL A 357 -5.26 17.16 -47.06
N SER A 358 -4.86 16.38 -48.08
CA SER A 358 -5.55 15.14 -48.41
C SER A 358 -5.43 14.10 -47.28
N LEU A 359 -6.40 13.19 -47.17
CA LEU A 359 -6.35 12.11 -46.17
C LEU A 359 -5.11 11.23 -46.34
N LEU A 360 -4.76 10.92 -47.59
CA LEU A 360 -3.62 10.05 -47.91
C LEU A 360 -2.30 10.68 -47.45
N ASP A 361 -2.11 11.98 -47.68
CA ASP A 361 -0.89 12.68 -47.24
C ASP A 361 -0.76 12.66 -45.72
N ARG A 362 -1.88 12.83 -44.99
CA ARG A 362 -1.90 12.73 -43.52
C ARG A 362 -1.57 11.31 -43.05
N GLN A 363 -2.18 10.30 -43.66
CA GLN A 363 -1.91 8.91 -43.35
C GLN A 363 -0.42 8.57 -43.55
N GLN A 364 0.16 8.99 -44.67
CA GLN A 364 1.58 8.79 -44.96
C GLN A 364 2.48 9.54 -43.96
N ALA A 365 2.14 10.78 -43.60
CA ALA A 365 2.89 11.55 -42.61
C ALA A 365 2.92 10.88 -41.22
N PHE A 366 1.83 10.21 -40.83
CA PHE A 366 1.73 9.45 -39.57
C PHE A 366 2.11 7.97 -39.72
N GLY A 367 2.63 7.55 -40.87
CA GLY A 367 3.13 6.19 -41.09
C GLY A 367 2.07 5.10 -41.23
N PHE A 368 0.81 5.45 -41.50
CA PHE A 368 -0.25 4.48 -41.77
C PHE A 368 0.04 3.70 -43.06
N THR A 369 -0.17 2.39 -43.00
CA THR A 369 0.00 1.47 -44.12
C THR A 369 -1.34 0.89 -44.59
N GLN A 370 -1.32 0.20 -45.73
CA GLN A 370 -2.48 -0.56 -46.17
C GLN A 370 -2.84 -1.70 -45.20
N GLU A 371 -1.85 -2.27 -44.49
CA GLU A 371 -2.08 -3.32 -43.50
C GLU A 371 -2.79 -2.76 -42.27
N ASP A 372 -2.38 -1.59 -41.77
CA ASP A 372 -3.05 -0.94 -40.64
C ASP A 372 -4.55 -0.72 -40.94
N THR A 373 -4.85 -0.22 -42.13
CA THR A 373 -6.24 0.09 -42.51
C THR A 373 -7.07 -1.14 -42.82
N LYS A 374 -6.53 -2.11 -43.58
CA LYS A 374 -7.27 -3.30 -44.02
C LYS A 374 -7.34 -4.39 -42.95
N LEU A 375 -6.26 -4.64 -42.23
CA LEU A 375 -6.13 -5.77 -41.31
C LEU A 375 -6.44 -5.37 -39.88
N LEU A 376 -5.96 -4.22 -39.40
CA LEU A 376 -6.14 -3.81 -38.00
C LEU A 376 -7.42 -2.99 -37.79
N MET A 377 -7.65 -1.95 -38.61
CA MET A 377 -8.79 -1.03 -38.41
C MET A 377 -10.14 -1.60 -38.86
N SER A 378 -10.16 -2.37 -39.95
CA SER A 378 -11.42 -2.91 -40.51
C SER A 378 -12.21 -3.77 -39.50
N PRO A 379 -11.60 -4.72 -38.76
CA PRO A 379 -12.31 -5.47 -37.71
C PRO A 379 -12.86 -4.58 -36.60
N MET A 380 -12.09 -3.60 -36.13
CA MET A 380 -12.52 -2.66 -35.08
C MET A 380 -13.76 -1.87 -35.51
N ALA A 381 -13.79 -1.41 -36.76
CA ALA A 381 -14.90 -0.62 -37.30
C ALA A 381 -16.16 -1.45 -37.60
N THR A 382 -16.00 -2.72 -37.97
CA THR A 382 -17.12 -3.58 -38.43
C THR A 382 -17.71 -4.46 -37.33
N THR A 383 -16.87 -4.94 -36.41
CA THR A 383 -17.26 -5.89 -35.35
C THR A 383 -17.13 -5.34 -33.94
N GLY A 384 -16.46 -4.18 -33.77
CA GLY A 384 -16.15 -3.63 -32.44
C GLY A 384 -15.07 -4.40 -31.69
N GLN A 385 -14.34 -5.29 -32.35
CA GLN A 385 -13.26 -6.11 -31.77
C GLN A 385 -11.93 -5.80 -32.45
N GLU A 386 -10.84 -5.97 -31.70
CA GLU A 386 -9.50 -5.88 -32.27
C GLU A 386 -9.21 -7.02 -33.25
N ALA A 387 -8.22 -6.82 -34.12
CA ALA A 387 -7.84 -7.82 -35.10
C ALA A 387 -7.15 -9.03 -34.45
N VAL A 388 -7.63 -10.23 -34.77
CA VAL A 388 -7.03 -11.49 -34.32
C VAL A 388 -6.12 -12.06 -35.41
N GLY A 389 -4.90 -12.46 -35.02
CA GLY A 389 -3.93 -13.11 -35.88
C GLY A 389 -3.36 -14.40 -35.27
N SER A 390 -2.41 -15.02 -35.96
CA SER A 390 -1.70 -16.22 -35.48
C SER A 390 -0.23 -16.15 -35.91
N MET A 391 0.60 -17.07 -35.40
CA MET A 391 2.06 -17.10 -35.53
C MET A 391 2.78 -16.03 -34.69
N GLY A 392 4.10 -16.19 -34.53
CA GLY A 392 4.95 -15.21 -33.83
C GLY A 392 5.34 -14.03 -34.71
N THR A 393 5.77 -12.94 -34.08
CA THR A 393 6.32 -11.77 -34.79
C THR A 393 7.75 -12.06 -35.27
N ASP A 394 7.95 -12.20 -36.58
CA ASP A 394 9.24 -12.44 -37.23
C ASP A 394 9.95 -11.16 -37.73
N THR A 395 9.31 -10.01 -37.55
CA THR A 395 9.87 -8.71 -37.94
C THR A 395 10.99 -8.26 -36.97
N PRO A 396 12.03 -7.54 -37.44
CA PRO A 396 13.05 -6.97 -36.56
C PRO A 396 12.45 -6.11 -35.45
N ILE A 397 13.11 -6.08 -34.29
CA ILE A 397 12.79 -5.09 -33.25
C ILE A 397 12.95 -3.67 -33.81
N SER A 398 12.18 -2.71 -33.30
CA SER A 398 12.06 -1.39 -33.92
C SER A 398 13.40 -0.66 -34.10
N ALA A 399 14.35 -0.84 -33.17
CA ALA A 399 15.69 -0.24 -33.25
C ALA A 399 16.59 -0.84 -34.35
N MET A 400 16.27 -2.04 -34.84
CA MET A 400 17.01 -2.76 -35.88
C MET A 400 16.28 -2.80 -37.23
N SER A 401 15.18 -2.06 -37.37
CA SER A 401 14.41 -2.07 -38.60
C SER A 401 14.99 -1.10 -39.62
N ASP A 402 15.13 -1.55 -40.88
CA ASP A 402 15.45 -0.69 -42.02
C ASP A 402 14.27 0.19 -42.48
N ARG A 403 13.13 0.11 -41.79
CA ARG A 403 11.92 0.88 -42.05
C ARG A 403 11.69 1.88 -40.93
N SER A 404 11.07 3.02 -41.24
CA SER A 404 10.61 3.97 -40.24
C SER A 404 9.63 3.29 -39.28
N LYS A 405 9.83 3.49 -37.97
CA LYS A 405 9.01 2.92 -36.91
C LYS A 405 8.42 4.02 -36.05
N LEU A 406 7.15 3.85 -35.67
CA LEU A 406 6.44 4.78 -34.81
C LEU A 406 6.84 4.58 -33.36
N LEU A 407 6.78 5.66 -32.58
CA LEU A 407 7.27 5.72 -31.20
C LEU A 407 6.70 4.58 -30.33
N TYR A 408 5.40 4.30 -30.44
CA TYR A 408 4.74 3.28 -29.63
C TYR A 408 5.31 1.87 -29.83
N THR A 409 5.93 1.58 -30.98
CA THR A 409 6.51 0.25 -31.24
C THR A 409 7.75 -0.07 -30.40
N TYR A 410 8.40 0.97 -29.85
CA TYR A 410 9.54 0.87 -28.94
C TYR A 410 9.10 0.55 -27.50
N PHE A 411 7.84 0.81 -27.17
CA PHE A 411 7.27 0.49 -25.87
C PHE A 411 6.65 -0.90 -25.94
N LYS A 412 7.05 -1.78 -25.02
CA LYS A 412 6.45 -3.11 -24.85
C LYS A 412 5.53 -3.06 -23.64
N GLN A 413 4.34 -3.64 -23.79
CA GLN A 413 3.40 -3.76 -22.69
C GLN A 413 4.00 -4.71 -21.67
N ASN A 414 4.03 -4.27 -20.41
CA ASN A 414 4.38 -5.15 -19.30
C ASN A 414 3.21 -6.09 -19.04
N PHE A 415 3.53 -7.32 -18.65
CA PHE A 415 2.54 -8.30 -18.19
C PHE A 415 3.05 -8.95 -16.90
N ALA A 416 2.12 -9.42 -16.09
CA ALA A 416 2.42 -10.10 -14.85
C ALA A 416 2.74 -11.57 -15.08
N GLN A 417 3.74 -12.10 -14.39
CA GLN A 417 4.11 -13.51 -14.45
C GLN A 417 4.62 -13.99 -13.09
N VAL A 418 4.03 -15.05 -12.55
CA VAL A 418 4.33 -15.65 -11.23
C VAL A 418 4.02 -14.76 -10.03
N THR A 419 4.56 -13.54 -9.97
CA THR A 419 4.46 -12.62 -8.81
C THR A 419 3.02 -12.23 -8.48
N ASN A 420 2.23 -11.95 -9.51
CA ASN A 420 0.81 -11.66 -9.42
C ASN A 420 0.08 -12.22 -10.66
N PRO A 421 -1.20 -12.62 -10.53
CA PRO A 421 -1.99 -13.11 -11.65
C PRO A 421 -2.53 -11.95 -12.51
N PRO A 422 -2.71 -12.15 -13.84
CA PRO A 422 -3.55 -11.29 -14.65
C PRO A 422 -5.03 -11.50 -14.29
N ILE A 423 -5.85 -10.49 -14.60
CA ILE A 423 -7.32 -10.51 -14.43
C ILE A 423 -7.96 -10.88 -15.77
N ASP A 424 -9.08 -11.60 -15.76
CA ASP A 424 -9.87 -11.88 -16.97
C ASP A 424 -10.76 -10.67 -17.29
N PRO A 425 -10.45 -9.87 -18.33
CA PRO A 425 -11.18 -8.63 -18.58
C PRO A 425 -12.62 -8.83 -19.08
N ILE A 426 -13.01 -10.08 -19.38
CA ILE A 426 -14.35 -10.40 -19.88
C ILE A 426 -15.19 -10.99 -18.73
N ARG A 427 -14.63 -11.94 -17.98
CA ARG A 427 -15.36 -12.65 -16.92
C ARG A 427 -15.37 -11.90 -15.59
N GLU A 428 -14.36 -11.06 -15.37
CA GLU A 428 -14.16 -10.29 -14.14
C GLU A 428 -14.29 -8.78 -14.40
N GLU A 429 -15.10 -8.37 -15.39
CA GLU A 429 -15.32 -6.95 -15.74
C GLU A 429 -15.84 -6.11 -14.57
N LEU A 430 -16.62 -6.71 -13.65
CA LEU A 430 -17.21 -6.00 -12.51
C LEU A 430 -16.19 -5.46 -11.49
N VAL A 431 -14.94 -5.94 -11.52
CA VAL A 431 -13.88 -5.54 -10.59
C VAL A 431 -12.83 -4.62 -11.23
N MET A 432 -12.93 -4.38 -12.55
CA MET A 432 -12.04 -3.49 -13.29
C MET A 432 -12.45 -2.02 -13.18
#